data_AF-A0A9X1VPD1-F1
#
_entry.id   AF-A0A9X1VPD1-F1
#
_cell.length_a   1.000
_cell.length_b   1.000
_cell.length_c   1.000
_cell.angle_alpha   90.00
_cell.angle_beta   90.00
_cell.angle_gamma   90.00
#
_symmetry.space_group_name_H-M   'P 1'
#
loop_
_entity.id
_entity.type
_entity.pdbx_description
1 polymer ?
#
loop_
_entity_poly.entity_id
_entity_poly.type
_entity_poly.pdbx_seq_one_letter_code
_entity_poly.pdbx_strand_id
1 'polypeptide(L)' 'MRVVYTYDVENLKKIQEIINGYNPKEIPVLTTQINHIRENGKVRLRLTINGNDNDVQNLVNLLHQ' A
#
# COMPACT_ATOMS: atom_id res chain seq x y z
N MET A 1 -6.94 -4.86 10.56
CA MET A 1 -5.92 -3.84 10.81
C MET A 1 -5.86 -2.79 9.69
N ARG A 2 -5.52 -1.54 10.03
CA ARG A 2 -5.24 -0.46 9.07
C ARG A 2 -3.79 -0.02 9.22
N VAL A 3 -3.06 0.08 8.12
CA VAL A 3 -1.69 0.63 8.06
C VAL A 3 -1.60 1.75 7.04
N VAL A 4 -0.70 2.69 7.29
CA VAL A 4 -0.47 3.85 6.42
C VAL A 4 1.03 4.01 6.23
N TYR A 5 1.45 4.11 4.97
CA TYR A 5 2.84 4.30 4.58
C TYR A 5 2.98 5.50 3.65
N THR A 6 4.15 6.13 3.68
CA THR A 6 4.51 7.23 2.78
C THR A 6 5.70 6.81 1.92
N TYR A 7 5.59 6.97 0.61
CA TYR A 7 6.61 6.63 -0.38
C TYR A 7 6.93 7.82 -1.27
N ASP A 8 8.10 7.80 -1.91
CA ASP A 8 8.40 8.76 -2.98
C ASP A 8 7.59 8.44 -4.24
N VAL A 9 7.25 9.47 -5.01
CA VAL A 9 6.35 9.38 -6.19
C VAL A 9 6.90 8.44 -7.26
N GLU A 10 8.23 8.33 -7.36
CA GLU A 10 8.91 7.41 -8.29
C GLU A 10 8.52 5.94 -8.05
N ASN A 11 8.09 5.58 -6.84
CA ASN A 11 7.65 4.23 -6.51
C ASN A 11 6.22 3.90 -6.95
N LEU A 12 5.46 4.86 -7.50
CA LEU A 12 4.03 4.67 -7.81
C LEU A 12 3.78 3.42 -8.66
N LYS A 13 4.54 3.26 -9.75
CA LYS A 13 4.37 2.14 -10.68
C LYS A 13 4.63 0.80 -10.00
N LYS A 14 5.74 0.68 -9.27
CA LYS A 14 6.10 -0.53 -8.52
C LYS A 14 5.04 -0.89 -7.48
N ILE A 15 4.55 0.09 -6.72
CA ILE A 15 3.50 -0.10 -5.70
C ILE A 15 2.21 -0.58 -6.35
N GLN A 16 1.80 0.01 -7.48
CA GLN A 16 0.60 -0.40 -8.22
C GLN A 16 0.71 -1.82 -8.77
N GLU A 17 1.86 -2.19 -9.34
CA GLU A 17 2.10 -3.55 -9.86
C GLU A 17 1.99 -4.60 -8.75
N ILE A 18 2.57 -4.34 -7.58
CA ILE A 18 2.49 -5.25 -6.42
C ILE A 18 1.05 -5.39 -5.93
N ILE A 19 0.34 -4.27 -5.76
CA ILE A 19 -1.06 -4.29 -5.29
C ILE A 19 -1.97 -5.02 -6.28
N ASN A 20 -1.83 -4.76 -7.57
CA ASN A 20 -2.65 -5.39 -8.61
C ASN A 20 -2.33 -6.89 -8.76
N GLY A 21 -1.09 -7.30 -8.47
CA GLY A 21 -0.69 -8.70 -8.45
C GLY A 21 -1.10 -9.45 -7.17
N TYR A 22 -1.48 -8.73 -6.11
CA TYR A 22 -1.87 -9.34 -4.85
C TYR A 22 -3.33 -9.80 -4.89
N ASN A 23 -3.56 -11.10 -4.73
CA ASN A 23 -4.90 -11.68 -4.66
C ASN A 23 -5.24 -12.07 -3.21
N PRO A 24 -5.94 -11.21 -2.43
CA PRO A 24 -6.33 -11.53 -1.06
C PRO A 24 -7.28 -12.73 -1.05
N LYS A 25 -6.98 -13.72 -0.20
CA LYS A 25 -7.77 -14.97 -0.12
C LYS A 25 -8.86 -14.94 0.95
N GLU A 26 -8.82 -13.99 1.87
CA GLU A 26 -9.66 -13.98 3.07
C GLU A 26 -10.62 -12.77 3.11
N ILE A 27 -11.75 -12.91 3.82
CA ILE A 27 -12.75 -11.86 4.06
C ILE A 27 -12.58 -11.33 5.49
N PRO A 28 -12.60 -10.00 5.75
CA PRO A 28 -12.83 -8.92 4.80
C PRO A 28 -11.68 -8.75 3.80
N VAL A 29 -12.05 -8.52 2.55
CA VAL A 29 -11.13 -8.37 1.43
C VAL A 29 -10.18 -7.20 1.71
N LEU A 30 -8.89 -7.40 1.44
CA LEU A 30 -7.89 -6.36 1.54
C LEU A 30 -8.24 -5.19 0.59
N THR A 31 -8.21 -3.97 1.11
CA THR A 31 -8.47 -2.73 0.36
C THR A 31 -7.26 -1.82 0.44
N THR A 32 -6.92 -1.20 -0.69
CA THR A 32 -5.76 -0.30 -0.82
C THR A 32 -6.18 1.01 -1.45
N GLN A 33 -5.64 2.11 -0.94
CA GLN A 33 -5.84 3.45 -1.49
C GLN A 33 -4.50 4.18 -1.59
N ILE A 34 -4.20 4.73 -2.76
CA ILE A 34 -3.00 5.53 -3.01
C ILE A 34 -3.42 6.97 -3.28
N ASN A 35 -2.88 7.91 -2.51
CA ASN A 35 -3.15 9.34 -2.67
C ASN A 35 -1.83 10.11 -2.81
N HIS A 36 -1.82 11.13 -3.66
CA HIS A 36 -0.73 12.11 -3.64
C HIS A 36 -0.92 13.06 -2.45
N ILE A 37 0.13 13.23 -1.65
CA ILE A 37 0.16 14.15 -0.52
C ILE A 37 1.36 15.08 -0.65
N ARG A 38 1.32 16.22 0.04
CA ARG A 38 2.49 17.10 0.20
C ARG A 38 3.03 16.92 1.61
N GLU A 39 4.29 16.51 1.72
CA GLU A 39 5.00 16.30 2.99
C GLU A 39 6.37 16.98 2.90
N ASN A 40 6.68 17.86 3.84
CA ASN A 40 7.93 18.62 3.89
C ASN A 40 8.28 19.35 2.57
N GLY A 41 7.27 19.92 1.91
CA GLY A 41 7.43 20.65 0.64
C GLY A 41 7.62 19.78 -0.61
N LYS A 42 7.66 18.44 -0.46
CA LYS A 42 7.75 17.48 -1.57
C LYS A 42 6.42 16.78 -1.79
N VAL A 43 6.14 16.40 -3.04
CA VAL A 43 5.01 15.50 -3.36
C VAL A 43 5.44 14.08 -3.01
N ARG A 44 4.58 13.35 -2.29
CA ARG A 44 4.78 11.96 -1.88
C ARG A 44 3.50 11.16 -2.09
N LEU A 45 3.61 9.84 -2.05
CA LEU A 45 2.48 8.92 -2.12
C LEU A 45 2.13 8.47 -0.71
N ARG A 46 0.87 8.60 -0.33
CA ARG A 46 0.30 7.96 0.86
C ARG A 46 -0.45 6.71 0.44
N LEU A 47 0.04 5.56 0.88
CA LEU A 47 -0.64 4.27 0.74
C LEU A 47 -1.37 3.95 2.04
N THR A 48 -2.68 3.71 1.95
CA THR A 48 -3.49 3.17 3.05
C THR A 48 -3.89 1.75 2.69
N ILE A 49 -3.64 0.79 3.60
CA ILE A 49 -4.02 -0.61 3.44
C ILE A 49 -4.93 -0.98 4.61
N ASN A 50 -6.05 -1.62 4.33
CA ASN A 50 -7.00 -2.09 5.34
C ASN A 50 -7.45 -3.52 5.00
N GLY A 51 -7.37 -4.42 5.96
CA GLY A 51 -7.69 -5.84 5.78
C GLY A 51 -7.48 -6.63 7.08
N ASN A 52 -7.49 -7.95 7.00
CA ASN A 52 -7.01 -8.78 8.11
C ASN A 52 -5.49 -8.65 8.29
N ASP A 53 -4.99 -9.10 9.45
CA ASP A 53 -3.60 -8.86 9.83
C ASP A 53 -2.61 -9.62 8.93
N ASN A 54 -2.94 -10.85 8.53
CA ASN A 54 -2.09 -11.68 7.67
C ASN A 54 -1.93 -11.09 6.27
N ASP A 55 -3.03 -10.69 5.63
CA ASP A 55 -3.00 -10.11 4.28
C ASP A 55 -2.29 -8.76 4.28
N VAL A 56 -2.52 -7.94 5.32
CA VAL A 56 -1.82 -6.66 5.48
C VAL A 56 -0.31 -6.88 5.63
N GLN A 57 0.11 -7.83 6.49
CA GLN A 57 1.53 -8.14 6.68
C GLN A 57 2.18 -8.70 5.40
N ASN A 58 1.51 -9.59 4.69
CA ASN A 58 2.01 -10.15 3.44
C ASN A 58 2.21 -9.08 2.36
N LEU A 59 1.22 -8.21 2.16
CA LEU A 59 1.33 -7.12 1.18
C LEU A 59 2.43 -6.13 1.58
N VAL A 60 2.55 -5.78 2.86
CA VAL A 60 3.63 -4.91 3.34
C VAL A 60 5.00 -5.52 3.12
N ASN A 61 5.17 -6.83 3.34
CA ASN A 61 6.43 -7.51 3.09
C ASN A 61 6.82 -7.44 1.60
N LEU A 62 5.86 -7.57 0.69
CA LEU A 62 6.12 -7.42 -0.75
C LEU A 62 6.52 -5.99 -1.14
N LEU A 63 5.97 -4.97 -0.47
CA LEU A 63 6.28 -3.57 -0.75
C LEU A 63 7.69 -3.15 -0.28
N HIS A 64 8.27 -3.85 0.69
CA HIS A 64 9.61 -3.58 1.23
C HIS A 64 10.73 -4.45 0.63
N GLN A 65 10.41 -5.39 -0.27
CA GLN A 65 11.39 -6.14 -1.08
C GLN A 65 11.90 -5.31 -2.25
#